data_AF-A0A972E555-F1
#
_entry.id   AF-A0A972E555-F1
#
_cell.length_a   1.000
_cell.length_b   1.000
_cell.length_c   1.000
_cell.angle_alpha   90.00
_cell.angle_beta   90.00
_cell.angle_gamma   90.00
#
_symmetry.space_group_name_H-M   'P 1'
#
loop_
_entity.id
_entity.type
_entity.pdbx_description
1 polymer ?
#
loop_
_entity_poly.entity_id
_entity_poly.type
_entity_poly.pdbx_seq_one_letter_code
_entity_poly.pdbx_strand_id
1 'polypeptide(L)'
;MIRQIEKILEHSVPIARLLGPHGLNGEIKAKLLANYPGIFESGKEFFLFHPKKQSNLRCTLDTFRITGERMILKFRNYDHIDWARKLEGFEMYLDLSDLPPLKEGEYYFFQLLGASVFNEQGDRLGVVEDVIETGNADVLSIRKPFSGLGDPPKDTELLVPMVKDYLVSMDLEQKRIVIRTPVYMASKENETDTDTDEGR
;
A
#
# COMPACT_ATOMS: atom_id res chain seq x y z
N MET A 1 -19.80 -18.71 3.02
CA MET A 1 -18.34 -18.77 2.82
C MET A 1 -17.78 -17.43 2.33
N ILE A 2 -18.26 -16.87 1.20
CA ILE A 2 -17.81 -15.56 0.66
C ILE A 2 -17.93 -14.41 1.68
N ARG A 3 -19.09 -14.22 2.31
CA ARG A 3 -19.31 -13.17 3.34
C ARG A 3 -18.35 -13.22 4.54
N GLN A 4 -17.81 -14.38 4.87
CA GLN A 4 -16.88 -14.53 6.00
C GLN A 4 -15.46 -14.12 5.60
N ILE A 5 -15.07 -14.36 4.34
CA ILE A 5 -13.78 -13.94 3.80
C ILE A 5 -13.74 -12.42 3.67
N GLU A 6 -14.79 -11.80 3.12
CA GLU A 6 -14.90 -10.34 3.00
C GLU A 6 -14.68 -9.66 4.35
N LYS A 7 -15.35 -10.14 5.41
CA LYS A 7 -15.19 -9.60 6.77
C LYS A 7 -13.77 -9.73 7.32
N ILE A 8 -13.07 -10.81 7.01
CA ILE A 8 -11.66 -11.00 7.40
C ILE A 8 -10.78 -10.01 6.63
N LEU A 9 -11.00 -9.88 5.32
CA LEU A 9 -10.22 -8.98 4.46
C LEU A 9 -10.46 -7.49 4.78
N GLU A 10 -11.64 -7.13 5.29
CA GLU A 10 -11.93 -5.77 5.79
C GLU A 10 -11.04 -5.35 6.97
N HIS A 11 -10.61 -6.32 7.80
CA HIS A 11 -9.82 -6.08 9.00
C HIS A 11 -8.41 -6.67 8.91
N SER A 12 -7.92 -6.90 7.70
CA SER A 12 -6.57 -7.44 7.48
C SER A 12 -5.89 -6.81 6.29
N VAL A 13 -4.57 -6.87 6.29
CA VAL A 13 -3.73 -6.26 5.27
C VAL A 13 -2.80 -7.29 4.66
N PRO A 14 -2.62 -7.28 3.32
CA PRO A 14 -1.69 -8.20 2.68
C PRO A 14 -0.25 -7.76 2.98
N ILE A 15 0.53 -8.65 3.58
CA ILE A 15 1.92 -8.37 4.01
C ILE A 15 2.97 -9.05 3.13
N ALA A 16 2.59 -10.10 2.40
CA ALA A 16 3.47 -10.79 1.46
C ALA A 16 2.67 -11.47 0.33
N ARG A 17 3.27 -11.59 -0.85
CA ARG A 17 2.75 -12.39 -1.97
C ARG A 17 3.65 -13.58 -2.23
N LEU A 18 3.08 -14.78 -2.28
CA LEU A 18 3.79 -16.02 -2.56
C LEU A 18 4.08 -16.13 -4.08
N LEU A 19 5.35 -16.23 -4.44
CA LEU A 19 5.86 -16.22 -5.81
C LEU A 19 6.13 -17.62 -6.38
N GLY A 20 6.05 -18.66 -5.55
CA GLY A 20 6.26 -20.04 -5.97
C GLY A 20 7.42 -20.72 -5.23
N PRO A 21 7.78 -21.95 -5.61
CA PRO A 21 8.66 -22.82 -4.83
C PRO A 21 10.12 -22.34 -4.72
N HIS A 22 10.74 -22.69 -3.61
CA HIS A 22 12.17 -22.65 -3.37
C HIS A 22 12.63 -24.05 -2.93
N GLY A 23 13.56 -24.67 -3.69
CA GLY A 23 14.00 -26.03 -3.39
C GLY A 23 12.89 -27.08 -3.49
N LEU A 24 13.13 -28.26 -2.90
CA LEU A 24 12.22 -29.42 -2.95
C LEU A 24 11.43 -29.63 -1.64
N ASN A 25 11.88 -29.03 -0.54
CA ASN A 25 11.39 -29.29 0.81
C ASN A 25 10.20 -28.38 1.23
N GLY A 26 9.43 -27.93 0.25
CA GLY A 26 8.23 -27.11 0.47
C GLY A 26 8.48 -25.65 0.87
N GLU A 27 9.71 -25.14 0.78
CA GLU A 27 9.98 -23.71 0.96
C GLU A 27 9.40 -22.90 -0.20
N ILE A 28 9.03 -21.64 0.06
CA ILE A 28 8.31 -20.77 -0.85
C ILE A 28 9.01 -19.42 -0.91
N LYS A 29 9.27 -18.91 -2.11
CA LYS A 29 9.70 -17.53 -2.35
C LYS A 29 8.49 -16.62 -2.20
N ALA A 30 8.68 -15.47 -1.56
CA ALA A 30 7.66 -14.45 -1.41
C ALA A 30 8.23 -13.05 -1.66
N LYS A 31 7.38 -12.14 -2.14
CA LYS A 31 7.65 -10.70 -2.17
C LYS A 31 7.00 -10.09 -0.94
N LEU A 32 7.74 -9.28 -0.19
CA LEU A 32 7.18 -8.47 0.89
C LEU A 32 6.34 -7.33 0.30
N LEU A 33 5.17 -7.11 0.88
CA LEU A 33 4.28 -5.99 0.56
C LEU A 33 4.28 -4.94 1.69
N ALA A 34 4.76 -5.32 2.87
CA ALA A 34 4.96 -4.43 4.01
C ALA A 34 6.41 -4.56 4.50
N ASN A 35 7.04 -3.43 4.83
CA ASN A 35 8.43 -3.37 5.28
C ASN A 35 8.53 -3.40 6.82
N TYR A 36 7.96 -4.43 7.45
CA TYR A 36 8.05 -4.61 8.90
C TYR A 36 8.43 -6.04 9.27
N PRO A 37 9.72 -6.33 9.54
CA PRO A 37 10.18 -7.70 9.82
C PRO A 37 9.55 -8.32 11.07
N GLY A 38 9.17 -7.51 12.07
CA GLY A 38 8.62 -7.97 13.34
C GLY A 38 7.22 -8.59 13.27
N ILE A 39 6.54 -8.55 12.11
CA ILE A 39 5.24 -9.21 11.93
C ILE A 39 5.36 -10.72 11.70
N PHE A 40 6.53 -11.19 11.27
CA PHE A 40 6.76 -12.60 10.97
C PHE A 40 7.36 -13.28 12.20
N GLU A 41 6.64 -14.28 12.72
CA GLU A 41 7.07 -15.05 13.89
C GLU A 41 6.84 -16.55 13.62
N SER A 42 7.82 -17.39 14.00
CA SER A 42 7.65 -18.84 13.94
C SER A 42 6.51 -19.27 14.87
N GLY A 43 5.61 -20.11 14.36
CA GLY A 43 4.42 -20.56 15.08
C GLY A 43 3.20 -19.65 14.92
N LYS A 44 3.35 -18.45 14.34
CA LYS A 44 2.21 -17.59 14.03
C LYS A 44 1.41 -18.15 12.87
N GLU A 45 0.08 -18.12 12.99
CA GLU A 45 -0.83 -18.49 11.92
C GLU A 45 -1.16 -17.28 11.05
N PHE A 46 -1.11 -17.48 9.73
CA PHE A 46 -1.51 -16.46 8.76
C PHE A 46 -2.68 -16.94 7.93
N PHE A 47 -3.57 -16.00 7.61
CA PHE A 47 -4.60 -16.21 6.60
C PHE A 47 -3.99 -16.01 5.22
N LEU A 48 -4.18 -17.01 4.35
CA LEU A 48 -3.77 -16.96 2.95
C LEU A 48 -5.01 -16.84 2.07
N PHE A 49 -5.00 -15.89 1.15
CA PHE A 49 -6.07 -15.72 0.16
C PHE A 49 -5.51 -15.54 -1.24
N HIS A 50 -6.10 -16.23 -2.21
CA HIS A 50 -5.76 -16.09 -3.61
C HIS A 50 -6.83 -15.26 -4.33
N PRO A 51 -6.55 -14.00 -4.71
CA PRO A 51 -7.58 -13.08 -5.22
C PRO A 51 -8.21 -13.55 -6.53
N LYS A 52 -7.43 -14.14 -7.45
CA LYS A 52 -7.97 -14.67 -8.72
C LYS A 52 -8.73 -15.99 -8.58
N LYS A 53 -8.26 -16.92 -7.75
CA LYS A 53 -8.86 -18.24 -7.56
C LYS A 53 -10.00 -18.23 -6.53
N GLN A 54 -10.16 -17.13 -5.80
CA GLN A 54 -11.16 -16.98 -4.73
C GLN A 54 -11.08 -18.11 -3.69
N SER A 55 -9.86 -18.57 -3.40
CA SER A 55 -9.58 -19.65 -2.46
C SER A 55 -8.77 -19.13 -1.28
N ASN A 56 -8.91 -19.77 -0.13
CA ASN A 56 -8.24 -19.39 1.11
C ASN A 56 -7.84 -20.61 1.94
N LEU A 57 -6.91 -20.39 2.85
CA LEU A 57 -6.50 -21.34 3.87
C LEU A 57 -5.78 -20.62 5.02
N ARG A 58 -5.58 -21.33 6.13
CA ARG A 58 -4.73 -20.87 7.23
C ARG A 58 -3.47 -21.73 7.27
N CYS A 59 -2.33 -21.09 7.43
CA CYS A 59 -1.04 -21.76 7.51
C CYS A 59 -0.24 -21.23 8.70
N THR A 60 0.37 -22.13 9.46
CA THR A 60 1.31 -21.78 10.52
C THR A 60 2.70 -21.60 9.94
N LEU A 61 3.29 -20.42 10.09
CA LEU A 61 4.65 -20.14 9.70
C LEU A 61 5.63 -20.97 10.54
N ASP A 62 6.54 -21.68 9.90
CA ASP A 62 7.54 -22.53 10.57
C ASP A 62 8.89 -21.80 10.63
N THR A 63 9.46 -21.51 9.47
CA THR A 63 10.73 -20.78 9.34
C THR A 63 10.62 -19.74 8.25
N PHE A 64 11.36 -18.64 8.38
CA PHE A 64 11.47 -17.64 7.34
C PHE A 64 12.84 -16.97 7.36
N ARG A 65 13.23 -16.42 6.21
CA ARG A 65 14.39 -15.54 6.05
C ARG A 65 14.03 -14.40 5.11
N ILE A 66 14.35 -13.18 5.52
CA ILE A 66 14.11 -11.95 4.74
C ILE A 66 15.44 -11.43 4.19
N THR A 67 15.43 -10.92 2.97
CA THR A 67 16.59 -10.31 2.30
C THR A 67 16.09 -9.24 1.34
N GLY A 68 16.20 -7.97 1.74
CA GLY A 68 15.56 -6.85 1.05
C GLY A 68 14.05 -7.07 0.95
N GLU A 69 13.47 -6.83 -0.24
CA GLU A 69 12.03 -7.05 -0.50
C GLU A 69 11.63 -8.52 -0.68
N ARG A 70 12.57 -9.46 -0.55
CA ARG A 70 12.30 -10.88 -0.76
C ARG A 70 12.31 -11.65 0.55
N MET A 71 11.49 -12.68 0.60
CA MET A 71 11.40 -13.61 1.71
C MET A 71 11.42 -15.04 1.17
N ILE A 72 12.04 -15.95 1.92
CA ILE A 72 11.84 -17.40 1.76
C ILE A 72 11.22 -17.89 3.05
N LEU A 73 10.09 -18.56 2.95
CA LEU A 73 9.34 -19.08 4.10
C LEU A 73 9.01 -20.55 3.94
N LYS A 74 8.68 -21.17 5.06
CA LYS A 74 8.15 -22.53 5.14
C LYS A 74 6.98 -22.54 6.11
N PHE A 75 5.94 -23.28 5.76
CA PHE A 75 4.79 -23.51 6.64
C PHE A 75 4.88 -24.89 7.27
N ARG A 76 4.38 -25.05 8.50
CA ARG A 76 4.37 -26.34 9.20
C ARG A 76 3.59 -27.39 8.41
N ASN A 77 4.12 -28.60 8.31
CA ASN A 77 3.54 -29.75 7.59
C ASN A 77 3.46 -29.59 6.07
N TYR A 78 4.08 -28.57 5.49
CA TYR A 78 4.18 -28.37 4.05
C TYR A 78 5.61 -28.65 3.57
N ASP A 79 6.00 -29.92 3.59
CA ASP A 79 7.39 -30.36 3.39
C ASP A 79 7.74 -30.80 1.96
N HIS A 80 6.84 -30.54 1.00
CA HIS A 80 7.02 -30.96 -0.40
C HIS A 80 6.75 -29.83 -1.39
N ILE A 81 7.53 -29.76 -2.46
CA ILE A 81 7.43 -28.76 -3.53
C ILE A 81 6.02 -28.61 -4.12
N ASP A 82 5.23 -29.68 -4.18
CA ASP A 82 3.87 -29.63 -4.74
C ASP A 82 2.93 -28.74 -3.94
N TRP A 83 3.13 -28.63 -2.63
CA TRP A 83 2.40 -27.69 -1.80
C TRP A 83 2.81 -26.25 -2.11
N ALA A 84 4.11 -26.00 -2.19
CA ALA A 84 4.64 -24.68 -2.56
C ALA A 84 4.11 -24.20 -3.92
N ARG A 85 3.99 -25.10 -4.92
CA ARG A 85 3.38 -24.80 -6.23
C ARG A 85 1.90 -24.43 -6.12
N LYS A 86 1.13 -25.13 -5.29
CA LYS A 86 -0.31 -24.83 -5.10
C LYS A 86 -0.54 -23.46 -4.46
N LEU A 87 0.42 -23.00 -3.65
CA LEU A 87 0.36 -21.74 -2.93
C LEU A 87 0.88 -20.54 -3.74
N GLU A 88 1.39 -20.76 -4.95
CA GLU A 88 1.78 -19.66 -5.83
C GLU A 88 0.60 -18.74 -6.14
N GLY A 89 0.81 -17.43 -5.99
CA GLY A 89 -0.19 -16.39 -6.20
C GLY A 89 -1.10 -16.11 -5.00
N PHE A 90 -0.98 -16.86 -3.90
CA PHE A 90 -1.62 -16.48 -2.64
C PHE A 90 -0.95 -15.26 -2.01
N GLU A 91 -1.76 -14.47 -1.33
CA GLU A 91 -1.32 -13.36 -0.48
C GLU A 91 -1.51 -13.74 0.98
N MET A 92 -0.56 -13.34 1.81
CA MET A 92 -0.53 -13.59 3.23
C MET A 92 -1.00 -12.34 3.95
N TYR A 93 -2.02 -12.50 4.81
CA TYR A 93 -2.70 -11.40 5.48
C TYR A 93 -2.39 -11.39 6.97
N LEU A 94 -2.23 -10.18 7.50
CA LEU A 94 -2.11 -9.89 8.92
C LEU A 94 -3.36 -9.16 9.39
N ASP A 95 -3.92 -9.56 10.52
CA ASP A 95 -5.02 -8.84 11.15
C ASP A 95 -4.54 -7.45 11.60
N LEU A 96 -5.38 -6.42 11.46
CA LEU A 96 -5.02 -5.07 11.88
C LEU A 96 -4.74 -4.98 13.39
N SER A 97 -5.39 -5.83 14.20
CA SER A 97 -5.16 -5.90 15.65
C SER A 97 -3.80 -6.51 16.03
N ASP A 98 -3.17 -7.22 15.10
CA ASP A 98 -1.86 -7.85 15.26
C ASP A 98 -0.71 -6.94 14.77
N LEU A 99 -1.03 -5.75 14.26
CA LEU A 99 -0.01 -4.77 13.88
C LEU A 99 0.68 -4.22 15.12
N PRO A 100 2.00 -4.00 15.06
CA PRO A 100 2.71 -3.26 16.08
C PRO A 100 2.01 -1.90 16.37
N PRO A 101 1.92 -1.49 17.63
CA PRO A 101 1.39 -0.17 17.94
C PRO A 101 2.29 0.90 17.34
N LEU A 102 1.68 1.88 16.69
CA LEU A 102 2.36 3.06 16.16
C LEU A 102 2.62 4.04 17.31
N LYS A 103 3.77 4.72 17.27
CA LYS A 103 3.99 5.92 18.09
C LYS A 103 3.21 7.10 17.52
N GLU A 104 3.08 8.17 18.30
CA GLU A 104 2.46 9.40 17.84
C GLU A 104 3.16 9.95 16.59
N GLY A 105 2.38 10.14 15.52
CA GLY A 105 2.87 10.60 14.22
C GLY A 105 3.41 9.50 13.30
N GLU A 106 3.47 8.24 13.74
CA GLU A 106 3.78 7.11 12.86
C GLU A 106 2.49 6.62 12.15
N TYR A 107 2.66 6.07 10.96
CA TYR A 107 1.59 5.50 10.15
C TYR A 107 2.13 4.31 9.35
N TYR A 108 1.25 3.38 8.99
CA TYR A 108 1.59 2.38 7.98
C TYR A 108 1.23 2.89 6.59
N PHE A 109 2.10 2.66 5.60
CA PHE A 109 1.89 3.14 4.23
C PHE A 109 0.56 2.65 3.64
N PHE A 110 0.15 1.41 3.92
CA PHE A 110 -1.12 0.87 3.43
C PHE A 110 -2.35 1.64 3.97
N GLN A 111 -2.24 2.32 5.12
CA GLN A 111 -3.33 3.14 5.67
C GLN A 111 -3.52 4.41 4.84
N LEU A 112 -2.44 4.91 4.21
CA LEU A 112 -2.46 6.09 3.37
C LEU A 112 -2.95 5.79 1.96
N LEU A 113 -2.68 4.59 1.43
CA LEU A 113 -3.10 4.21 0.08
C LEU A 113 -4.62 4.34 -0.10
N GLY A 114 -5.00 5.07 -1.17
CA GLY A 114 -6.38 5.39 -1.51
C GLY A 114 -7.01 6.51 -0.67
N ALA A 115 -6.27 7.14 0.25
CA ALA A 115 -6.78 8.28 1.00
C ALA A 115 -7.07 9.47 0.09
N SER A 116 -8.20 10.13 0.30
CA SER A 116 -8.53 11.36 -0.41
C SER A 116 -7.76 12.53 0.21
N VAL A 117 -7.07 13.29 -0.63
CA VAL A 117 -6.24 14.41 -0.21
C VAL A 117 -6.96 15.72 -0.51
N PHE A 118 -6.93 16.64 0.45
CA PHE A 118 -7.56 17.96 0.38
C PHE A 118 -6.56 19.06 0.74
N ASN A 119 -6.77 20.27 0.24
CA ASN A 119 -6.05 21.45 0.73
C ASN A 119 -6.74 22.08 1.97
N GLU A 120 -6.13 23.12 2.53
CA GLU A 120 -6.65 23.91 3.65
C GLU A 120 -7.99 24.61 3.35
N GLN A 121 -8.32 24.81 2.07
CA GLN A 121 -9.56 25.42 1.58
C GLN A 121 -10.71 24.40 1.44
N GLY A 122 -10.40 23.11 1.56
CA GLY A 122 -11.35 22.01 1.40
C GLY A 122 -11.46 21.46 -0.02
N ASP A 123 -10.66 21.94 -0.97
CA ASP A 123 -10.64 21.44 -2.33
C ASP A 123 -9.98 20.07 -2.39
N ARG A 124 -10.59 19.15 -3.15
CA ARG A 124 -10.06 17.81 -3.34
C ARG A 124 -8.92 17.82 -4.36
N LEU A 125 -7.73 17.50 -3.90
CA LEU A 125 -6.52 17.45 -4.74
C LEU A 125 -6.35 16.11 -5.45
N GLY A 126 -6.87 15.01 -4.90
CA GLY A 126 -6.74 13.69 -5.51
C GLY A 126 -6.84 12.54 -4.52
N VAL A 127 -6.23 11.41 -4.89
CA VAL A 127 -6.09 10.22 -4.04
C VAL A 127 -4.63 9.79 -3.94
N VAL A 128 -4.21 9.33 -2.77
CA VAL A 128 -2.89 8.73 -2.59
C VAL A 128 -2.82 7.44 -3.39
N GLU A 129 -1.88 7.36 -4.32
CA GLU A 129 -1.61 6.16 -5.12
C GLU A 129 -0.41 5.38 -4.60
N ASP A 130 0.61 6.08 -4.10
CA ASP A 130 1.83 5.47 -3.58
C ASP A 130 2.46 6.33 -2.47
N VAL A 131 3.36 5.71 -1.70
CA VAL A 131 4.19 6.38 -0.69
C VAL A 131 5.65 6.05 -0.98
N ILE A 132 6.42 7.07 -1.35
CA ILE A 132 7.83 6.94 -1.75
C ILE A 132 8.71 7.23 -0.54
N GLU A 133 9.46 6.24 -0.09
CA GLU A 133 10.46 6.39 0.96
C GLU A 133 11.74 7.01 0.38
N THR A 134 12.05 8.26 0.76
CA THR A 134 13.24 8.98 0.27
C THR A 134 14.41 8.99 1.25
N GLY A 135 14.26 8.33 2.40
CA GLY A 135 15.24 8.29 3.50
C GLY A 135 15.21 9.50 4.44
N ASN A 136 14.77 10.68 3.98
CA ASN A 136 14.63 11.89 4.81
C ASN A 136 13.19 12.15 5.24
N ALA A 137 12.24 11.96 4.32
CA ALA A 137 10.81 12.05 4.57
C ALA A 137 10.07 11.17 3.55
N ASP A 138 8.94 10.61 3.94
CA ASP A 138 8.07 9.95 2.98
C ASP A 138 7.44 11.00 2.05
N VAL A 139 7.22 10.64 0.80
CA VAL A 139 6.57 11.49 -0.19
C VAL A 139 5.31 10.81 -0.68
N LEU A 140 4.16 11.45 -0.51
CA LEU A 140 2.91 10.99 -1.09
C LEU A 140 2.94 11.21 -2.60
N SER A 141 2.67 10.16 -3.37
CA SER A 141 2.24 10.27 -4.75
C SER A 141 0.72 10.36 -4.80
N ILE A 142 0.22 11.49 -5.27
CA ILE A 142 -1.20 11.82 -5.30
C ILE A 142 -1.65 11.92 -6.76
N ARG A 143 -2.58 11.05 -7.13
CA ARG A 143 -3.23 11.09 -8.44
C ARG A 143 -4.33 12.12 -8.44
N LYS A 144 -4.16 13.17 -9.24
CA LYS A 144 -5.18 14.21 -9.45
C LYS A 144 -6.42 13.66 -10.15
N PRO A 145 -7.61 14.23 -9.91
CA PRO A 145 -8.79 13.93 -10.70
C PRO A 145 -8.53 14.19 -12.19
N PHE A 146 -8.92 13.26 -13.05
CA PHE A 146 -8.83 13.39 -14.52
C PHE A 146 -10.20 13.05 -15.13
N SER A 147 -10.69 13.91 -16.02
CA SER A 147 -12.01 13.81 -16.65
C SER A 147 -11.95 13.60 -18.18
N GLY A 148 -10.77 13.40 -18.75
CA GLY A 148 -10.59 13.17 -20.18
C GLY A 148 -10.81 11.72 -20.62
N LEU A 149 -10.97 11.51 -21.93
CA LEU A 149 -10.97 10.19 -22.56
C LEU A 149 -9.52 9.74 -22.82
N GLY A 150 -9.15 8.54 -22.35
CA GLY A 150 -7.81 7.95 -22.52
C GLY A 150 -7.04 7.81 -21.21
N ASP A 151 -5.76 7.44 -21.31
CA ASP A 151 -4.88 7.36 -20.14
C ASP A 151 -4.56 8.76 -19.60
N PRO A 152 -4.58 8.96 -18.27
CA PRO A 152 -4.26 10.25 -17.68
C PRO A 152 -2.81 10.67 -18.02
N PRO A 153 -2.57 11.96 -18.35
CA PRO A 153 -1.22 12.47 -18.59
C PRO A 153 -0.29 12.24 -17.39
N LYS A 154 1.01 12.05 -17.64
CA LYS A 154 2.04 11.92 -16.57
C LYS A 154 2.06 13.10 -15.59
N ASP A 155 1.64 14.29 -16.03
CA ASP A 155 1.59 15.51 -15.20
C ASP A 155 0.37 15.57 -14.24
N THR A 156 -0.40 14.48 -14.12
CA THR A 156 -1.49 14.35 -13.15
C THR A 156 -1.02 13.87 -11.77
N GLU A 157 0.27 13.63 -11.60
CA GLU A 157 0.87 13.25 -10.32
C GLU A 157 1.28 14.48 -9.50
N LEU A 158 0.97 14.43 -8.22
CA LEU A 158 1.37 15.42 -7.22
C LEU A 158 2.23 14.74 -6.16
N LEU A 159 3.44 15.23 -5.94
CA LEU A 159 4.39 14.71 -4.96
C LEU A 159 4.45 15.62 -3.73
N VAL A 160 3.98 15.15 -2.57
CA VAL A 160 3.91 15.95 -1.34
C VAL A 160 4.74 15.30 -0.24
N PRO A 161 5.79 15.95 0.26
CA PRO A 161 6.54 15.46 1.41
C PRO A 161 5.67 15.42 2.68
N MET A 162 5.70 14.30 3.40
CA MET A 162 5.03 14.08 4.69
C MET A 162 5.81 14.72 5.84
N VAL A 163 6.00 16.04 5.77
CA VAL A 163 6.62 16.84 6.83
C VAL A 163 5.60 17.80 7.43
N LYS A 164 5.86 18.26 8.66
CA LYS A 164 4.94 19.13 9.42
C LYS A 164 4.51 20.40 8.67
N ASP A 165 5.36 20.90 7.77
CA ASP A 165 5.08 22.11 6.99
C ASP A 165 3.99 21.88 5.93
N TYR A 166 3.81 20.64 5.47
CA TYR A 166 2.80 20.26 4.47
C TYR A 166 1.64 19.47 5.06
N LEU A 167 1.83 18.69 6.12
CA LEU A 167 0.76 17.88 6.72
C LEU A 167 -0.03 18.69 7.76
N VAL A 168 -1.26 19.07 7.42
CA VAL A 168 -2.16 19.83 8.32
C VAL A 168 -2.91 18.88 9.23
N SER A 169 -3.54 17.83 8.68
CA SER A 169 -4.21 16.80 9.47
C SER A 169 -4.33 15.48 8.71
N MET A 170 -4.45 14.38 9.45
CA MET A 170 -4.62 13.04 8.89
C MET A 170 -5.63 12.26 9.72
N ASP A 171 -6.67 11.78 9.06
CA ASP A 171 -7.67 10.88 9.61
C ASP A 171 -7.57 9.54 8.84
N LEU A 172 -6.95 8.55 9.49
CA LEU A 172 -6.73 7.23 8.90
C LEU A 172 -8.01 6.38 8.85
N GLU A 173 -8.99 6.65 9.73
CA GLU A 173 -10.27 5.94 9.73
C GLU A 173 -11.12 6.37 8.55
N GLN A 174 -11.20 7.68 8.31
CA GLN A 174 -11.95 8.24 7.18
C GLN A 174 -11.15 8.27 5.88
N LYS A 175 -9.90 7.79 5.89
CA LYS A 175 -8.97 7.87 4.75
C LYS A 175 -8.91 9.28 4.17
N ARG A 176 -8.74 10.28 5.04
CA ARG A 176 -8.74 11.71 4.69
C ARG A 176 -7.44 12.37 5.14
N ILE A 177 -6.76 13.01 4.21
CA ILE A 177 -5.53 13.77 4.47
C ILE A 177 -5.75 15.22 4.06
N VAL A 178 -5.40 16.16 4.92
CA VAL A 178 -5.39 17.60 4.62
C VAL A 178 -3.95 18.08 4.59
N ILE A 179 -3.57 18.69 3.47
CA ILE A 179 -2.25 19.26 3.28
C ILE A 179 -2.31 20.77 3.09
N ARG A 180 -1.22 21.44 3.41
CA ARG A 180 -0.97 22.80 2.97
C ARG A 180 -0.62 22.78 1.49
N THR A 181 -1.27 23.64 0.71
CA THR A 181 -1.02 23.77 -0.73
C THR A 181 0.46 24.08 -0.98
N PRO A 182 1.20 23.22 -1.70
CA PRO A 182 2.61 23.49 -1.95
C PRO A 182 2.81 24.71 -2.84
N VAL A 183 3.84 25.51 -2.54
CA VAL A 183 4.11 26.78 -3.25
C VAL A 183 4.27 26.58 -4.76
N TYR A 184 4.81 25.43 -5.20
CA TYR A 184 4.98 25.10 -6.61
C TYR A 184 3.66 24.81 -7.37
N MET A 185 2.55 24.58 -6.66
CA MET A 185 1.23 24.48 -7.29
C MET A 185 0.66 25.86 -7.64
N ALA A 186 0.87 26.84 -6.76
CA ALA A 186 0.30 28.19 -6.90
C ALA A 186 0.79 28.91 -8.17
N SER A 187 1.98 28.53 -8.68
CA SER A 187 2.54 29.10 -9.90
C SER A 187 1.90 28.59 -11.22
N LYS A 188 1.16 27.48 -11.22
CA LYS A 188 0.55 26.93 -12.45
C LYS A 188 -0.86 27.45 -12.75
N GLU A 189 -1.48 28.18 -11.83
CA GLU A 189 -2.81 28.78 -12.05
C GLU A 189 -2.74 30.14 -12.78
N ASN A 190 -1.55 30.75 -12.90
CA ASN A 190 -1.37 32.09 -13.51
C ASN A 190 -0.93 32.07 -14.99
N GLU A 191 -0.89 30.92 -15.66
CA GLU A 191 -0.49 30.82 -17.08
C GLU A 191 -1.66 30.56 -18.06
N THR A 192 -2.91 30.57 -17.60
CA THR A 192 -4.10 30.52 -18.48
C THR A 192 -4.96 31.76 -18.29
N ASP A 193 -4.44 32.94 -18.64
CA ASP A 193 -5.25 34.09 -19.08
C ASP A 193 -4.35 35.28 -19.47
N THR A 194 -3.58 35.14 -20.56
CA THR A 194 -3.18 36.29 -21.39
C THR A 194 -3.01 35.82 -22.84
N ASP A 195 -4.12 35.59 -23.52
CA ASP A 195 -4.15 35.81 -24.97
C ASP A 195 -5.32 36.76 -25.27
N THR A 196 -5.18 37.97 -24.73
CA THR A 196 -5.84 39.15 -25.26
C THR A 196 -4.74 39.93 -25.94
N ASP A 197 -4.62 39.81 -27.26
CA ASP A 197 -4.13 40.93 -28.05
C ASP A 197 -5.04 41.19 -29.23
N GLU A 198 -5.47 42.45 -29.24
CA GLU A 198 -6.30 43.09 -30.24
C GLU A 198 -5.44 43.35 -31.48
N GLY A 199 -6.04 43.42 -32.67
CA GLY A 199 -5.42 44.26 -33.70
C GLY A 199 -5.69 43.94 -35.15
N ARG A 200 -6.79 44.54 -35.65
CA ARG A 200 -7.04 45.00 -37.04
C ARG A 200 -7.40 44.00 -38.13
#